data_AF-A0A7V6P257-F1
#
_entry.id   AF-A0A7V6P257-F1
#
_cell.length_a   1.000
_cell.length_b   1.000
_cell.length_c   1.000
_cell.angle_alpha   90.00
_cell.angle_beta   90.00
_cell.angle_gamma   90.00
#
_symmetry.space_group_name_H-M   'P 1'
#
loop_
_entity.id
_entity.type
_entity.pdbx_description
1 polymer ?
#
loop_
_entity_poly.entity_id
_entity_poly.type
_entity_poly.pdbx_seq_one_letter_code
_entity_poly.pdbx_strand_id
1 'polypeptide(L)' 'MKELELKFEKLIKKQAKHESAILGLNLLIARLQRKYSANQSPAELESCLQEMKAFLKNMLQ' A
#
# COMPACT_ATOMS: atom_id res chain seq x y z
N MET A 1 6.36 -14.54 -1.69
CA MET A 1 6.69 -13.12 -1.40
C MET A 1 6.40 -12.18 -2.57
N LYS A 2 6.83 -12.48 -3.82
CA LYS A 2 6.63 -11.60 -4.99
C LYS A 2 5.17 -11.25 -5.34
N GLU A 3 4.23 -12.18 -5.14
CA GLU A 3 2.83 -11.98 -5.56
C GLU A 3 2.06 -10.97 -4.67
N LEU A 4 2.44 -10.88 -3.39
CA LEU A 4 1.84 -9.94 -2.45
C LEU A 4 2.32 -8.51 -2.71
N GLU A 5 3.61 -8.33 -3.03
CA GLU A 5 4.18 -7.04 -3.43
C GLU A 5 3.52 -6.50 -4.70
N LEU A 6 3.29 -7.36 -5.69
CA LEU A 6 2.55 -7.02 -6.91
C LEU A 6 1.11 -6.56 -6.64
N LYS A 7 0.42 -7.19 -5.68
CA LYS A 7 -0.92 -6.75 -5.25
C LYS A 7 -0.84 -5.37 -4.61
N PHE A 8 0.10 -5.15 -3.69
CA PHE A 8 0.28 -3.85 -3.02
C PHE A 8 0.63 -2.73 -3.99
N GLU A 9 1.52 -3.01 -4.95
CA GLU A 9 1.86 -2.06 -5.99
C GLU A 9 0.63 -1.64 -6.80
N LYS A 10 -0.20 -2.59 -7.23
CA LYS A 10 -1.45 -2.30 -7.93
C LYS A 10 -2.41 -1.46 -7.09
N LEU A 11 -2.47 -1.70 -5.77
CA LEU A 11 -3.27 -0.88 -4.86
C LEU A 11 -2.75 0.54 -4.73
N ILE A 12 -1.44 0.72 -4.53
CA ILE A 12 -0.81 2.05 -4.42
C ILE A 12 -0.98 2.84 -5.72
N LYS A 13 -0.86 2.17 -6.88
CA LYS A 13 -1.08 2.74 -8.21
C LYS A 13 -2.55 2.96 -8.57
N LYS A 14 -3.51 2.65 -7.68
CA LYS A 14 -4.97 2.66 -7.95
C LYS A 14 -5.40 1.78 -9.13
N GLN A 15 -4.61 0.78 -9.50
CA GLN A 15 -4.91 -0.17 -10.58
C GLN A 15 -5.81 -1.32 -10.12
N ALA A 16 -6.04 -1.46 -8.82
CA ALA A 16 -7.00 -2.38 -8.25
C ALA A 16 -7.83 -1.66 -7.19
N LYS A 17 -9.14 -1.96 -7.14
CA LYS A 17 -10.01 -1.56 -6.04
C LYS A 17 -9.78 -2.51 -4.87
N HIS A 18 -9.75 -1.97 -3.66
CA HIS A 18 -9.65 -2.75 -2.44
C HIS A 18 -10.52 -2.14 -1.36
N GLU A 19 -11.27 -3.02 -0.70
CA GLU A 19 -12.11 -2.70 0.42
C GLU A 19 -11.93 -3.81 1.44
N SER A 20 -11.38 -3.46 2.60
CA SER A 20 -11.19 -4.38 3.72
C SER A 20 -12.18 -4.05 4.83
N ALA A 21 -12.55 -5.06 5.62
CA ALA A 21 -13.27 -4.84 6.89
C ALA A 21 -12.42 -4.07 7.92
N ILE A 22 -11.10 -3.99 7.72
CA ILE A 22 -10.18 -3.29 8.61
C ILE A 22 -10.07 -1.81 8.17
N LEU A 23 -10.70 -0.91 8.92
CA LEU A 23 -10.66 0.54 8.65
C LEU A 23 -9.23 1.08 8.53
N GLY A 24 -8.32 0.66 9.43
CA GLY A 24 -6.93 1.09 9.41
C GLY A 24 -6.20 0.77 8.10
N LEU A 25 -6.50 -0.39 7.50
CA LEU A 25 -5.93 -0.79 6.21
C LEU A 25 -6.47 0.09 5.07
N ASN A 26 -7.77 0.39 5.06
CA ASN A 26 -8.38 1.28 4.06
C ASN A 26 -7.78 2.70 4.13
N LEU A 27 -7.62 3.24 5.35
CA LEU A 27 -7.02 4.56 5.57
C LEU A 27 -5.55 4.60 5.13
N LEU A 28 -4.78 3.55 5.45
CA LEU A 28 -3.40 3.43 5.01
C LEU A 28 -3.32 3.44 3.49
N ILE A 29 -4.08 2.58 2.80
CA ILE A 29 -4.07 2.50 1.34
C ILE A 29 -4.44 3.85 0.71
N ALA A 30 -5.49 4.51 1.19
CA ALA A 30 -5.88 5.83 0.68
C ALA A 30 -4.77 6.88 0.84
N ARG A 31 -4.04 6.87 1.97
CA ARG A 31 -2.90 7.76 2.21
C ARG A 31 -1.74 7.45 1.28
N LEU A 32 -1.37 6.17 1.12
CA LEU A 32 -0.27 5.73 0.25
C LEU A 32 -0.56 6.07 -1.22
N GLN A 33 -1.80 5.88 -1.66
CA GLN A 33 -2.26 6.27 -2.98
C GLN A 33 -2.09 7.77 -3.22
N ARG A 34 -2.46 8.62 -2.26
CA ARG A 34 -2.27 10.08 -2.37
C ARG A 34 -0.78 10.45 -2.42
N LYS A 35 0.03 9.86 -1.54
CA LYS A 35 1.49 10.06 -1.47
C LYS A 35 2.16 9.73 -2.79
N TYR A 36 1.92 8.53 -3.33
CA TYR A 36 2.44 8.14 -4.64
C TYR A 36 1.88 8.99 -5.79
N SER A 37 0.60 9.39 -5.74
CA SER A 37 0.03 10.27 -6.77
C SER A 37 0.69 11.65 -6.80
N ALA A 38 1.18 12.14 -5.66
CA ALA A 38 1.90 13.41 -5.56
C ALA A 38 3.35 13.31 -6.08
N ASN A 39 3.98 12.14 -5.97
CA ASN A 39 5.33 11.88 -6.45
C ASN A 39 5.46 10.45 -7.01
N GLN A 40 5.24 10.28 -8.31
CA GLN A 40 5.24 8.97 -8.97
C GLN A 40 6.65 8.44 -9.27
N SER A 41 7.56 8.51 -8.30
CA SER A 41 8.92 8.00 -8.43
C SER A 41 9.06 6.55 -7.93
N PRO A 42 10.03 5.78 -8.44
CA PRO A 42 10.32 4.44 -7.92
C PRO A 42 10.64 4.44 -6.42
N ALA A 43 11.36 5.46 -5.93
CA ALA A 43 11.71 5.59 -4.52
C ALA A 43 10.46 5.83 -3.64
N GLU A 44 9.51 6.63 -4.11
CA GLU A 44 8.25 6.86 -3.39
C GLU A 44 7.40 5.59 -3.34
N LEU A 45 7.36 4.83 -4.44
CA LEU A 45 6.66 3.54 -4.49
C LEU A 45 7.28 2.54 -3.51
N GLU A 46 8.61 2.44 -3.47
CA GLU A 46 9.32 1.59 -2.53
C GLU A 46 9.02 1.98 -1.08
N SER A 47 9.05 3.28 -0.76
CA SER A 47 8.65 3.81 0.55
C SER A 47 7.22 3.39 0.92
N CYS A 48 6.28 3.50 -0.01
CA CYS A 48 4.89 3.11 0.21
C CYS A 48 4.74 1.59 0.45
N LEU A 49 5.50 0.77 -0.29
CA LEU A 49 5.51 -0.69 -0.13
C LEU A 49 6.07 -1.11 1.23
N GLN A 50 7.16 -0.47 1.70
CA GLN A 50 7.74 -0.76 3.02
C GLN A 50 6.77 -0.40 4.15
N GLU A 51 6.08 0.73 4.03
CA GLU A 51 5.10 1.17 5.02
C GLU A 51 3.90 0.20 5.11
N MET A 52 3.40 -0.28 3.96
CA MET A 52 2.36 -1.31 3.91
C MET A 52 2.81 -2.63 4.56
N LYS A 53 4.05 -3.08 4.29
CA LYS A 53 4.62 -4.29 4.90
C LYS A 53 4.75 -4.14 6.42
N ALA A 54 5.23 -3.00 6.90
CA ALA A 54 5.39 -2.73 8.32
C ALA A 54 4.05 -2.75 9.06
N PHE A 55 3.01 -2.13 8.49
CA PHE A 55 1.67 -2.14 9.05
C PHE A 55 1.10 -3.56 9.18
N LEU A 56 1.21 -4.37 8.12
CA LEU A 56 0.72 -5.75 8.13
C LEU A 56 1.50 -6.65 9.08
N LYS A 57 2.81 -6.46 9.20
CA LYS A 57 3.64 -7.19 10.16
C LYS A 57 3.14 -6.96 11.59
N ASN A 58 2.74 -5.74 11.93
CA ASN A 58 2.20 -5.41 13.25
C ASN A 58 0.77 -5.92 13.48
N MET A 59 -0.01 -6.19 12.42
CA MET A 59 -1.36 -6.76 12.53
C MET A 59 -1.38 -8.29 12.65
N LEU A 60 -0.28 -8.97 12.31
CA LEU A 60 -0.16 -10.43 12.32
C LEU A 60 0.58 -10.97 13.57
N GLN A 61 0.79 -10.13 14.59
CA GLN A 61 1.36 -10.50 15.89
C GLN A 61 0.28 -10.62 16.96
#